data_AF-A0A139X130-F1
#
_entry.id   AF-A0A139X130-F1
#
_cell.length_a   1.000
_cell.length_b   1.000
_cell.length_c   1.000
_cell.angle_alpha   90.00
_cell.angle_beta   90.00
_cell.angle_gamma   90.00
#
_symmetry.space_group_name_H-M   'P 1'
#
loop_
_entity.id
_entity.type
_entity.pdbx_description
1 polymer ?
#
loop_
_entity_poly.entity_id
_entity_poly.type
_entity_poly.pdbx_seq_one_letter_code
_entity_poly.pdbx_strand_id
1 'polypeptide(L)'
;MNYFHEAKAHFVASHQHPINQFLHHLTNLLAIAAVVFLFYDWRLTIVCLVLTQVFALGGHAVFEKNHPAFVKYPGITILVSLSWSFENWFGLRQLWKYFTQKTA
;
A
#
# COMPACT_ATOMS: atom_id res chain seq x y z
N MET A 1 -0.72 20.83 13.24
CA MET A 1 -0.33 19.43 12.97
C MET A 1 0.46 19.38 11.68
N ASN A 2 1.47 18.51 11.57
CA ASN A 2 2.31 18.38 10.38
C ASN A 2 1.52 17.69 9.25
N TYR A 3 1.55 18.24 8.02
CA TYR A 3 0.83 17.77 6.83
C TYR A 3 0.96 16.25 6.59
N PHE A 4 2.14 15.68 6.83
CA PHE A 4 2.37 14.23 6.71
C PHE A 4 1.54 13.40 7.69
N HIS A 5 1.38 13.87 8.93
CA HIS A 5 0.63 13.14 9.96
C HIS A 5 -0.86 13.12 9.65
N GLU A 6 -1.39 14.21 9.10
CA GLU A 6 -2.78 14.29 8.65
C GLU A 6 -3.02 13.34 7.46
N ALA A 7 -2.13 13.36 6.47
CA ALA A 7 -2.18 12.43 5.35
C ALA A 7 -2.07 10.97 5.80
N LYS A 8 -1.23 10.68 6.79
CA LYS A 8 -1.10 9.35 7.39
C LYS A 8 -2.35 8.91 8.13
N ALA A 9 -2.96 9.78 8.94
CA ALA A 9 -4.21 9.47 9.62
C ALA A 9 -5.34 9.17 8.61
N HIS A 10 -5.45 9.98 7.55
CA HIS A 10 -6.42 9.75 6.48
C HIS A 10 -6.13 8.47 5.69
N PHE A 11 -4.85 8.19 5.40
CA PHE A 11 -4.44 6.96 4.74
C PHE A 11 -4.88 5.74 5.54
N VAL A 12 -4.53 5.69 6.84
CA VAL A 12 -4.92 4.57 7.71
C VAL A 12 -6.45 4.44 7.75
N ALA A 13 -7.18 5.53 7.94
CA ALA A 13 -8.66 5.51 7.96
C ALA A 13 -9.28 4.99 6.65
N SER A 14 -8.62 5.20 5.51
CA SER A 14 -9.08 4.74 4.20
C SER A 14 -8.75 3.26 3.91
N HIS A 15 -7.97 2.60 4.78
CA HIS A 15 -7.48 1.23 4.59
C HIS A 15 -7.75 0.38 5.83
N GLN A 16 -8.97 -0.13 5.98
CA GLN A 16 -9.37 -0.94 7.13
C GLN A 16 -9.42 -2.43 6.81
N HIS A 17 -9.67 -2.80 5.55
CA HIS A 17 -9.80 -4.19 5.13
C HIS A 17 -8.41 -4.87 5.04
N PRO A 18 -8.20 -6.03 5.68
CA PRO A 18 -6.87 -6.67 5.76
C PRO A 18 -6.32 -7.06 4.39
N ILE A 19 -7.18 -7.47 3.46
CA ILE A 19 -6.76 -7.76 2.07
C ILE A 19 -6.29 -6.49 1.36
N ASN A 20 -6.99 -5.37 1.53
CA ASN A 20 -6.58 -4.11 0.90
C ASN A 20 -5.24 -3.62 1.49
N GLN A 21 -5.07 -3.71 2.81
CA GLN A 21 -3.80 -3.43 3.47
C GLN A 21 -2.65 -4.29 2.90
N PHE A 22 -2.87 -5.60 2.72
CA PHE A 22 -1.89 -6.49 2.11
C PHE A 22 -1.57 -6.10 0.66
N LEU A 23 -2.58 -5.78 -0.15
CA LEU A 23 -2.39 -5.33 -1.53
C LEU A 23 -1.56 -4.04 -1.62
N HIS A 24 -1.70 -3.12 -0.66
CA HIS A 24 -0.87 -1.92 -0.59
C HIS A 24 0.57 -2.21 -0.16
N HIS A 25 0.78 -3.16 0.76
CA HIS A 25 2.14 -3.63 1.06
C HIS A 25 2.81 -4.27 -0.17
N LEU A 26 2.08 -5.12 -0.91
CA LEU A 26 2.55 -5.72 -2.15
C LEU A 26 2.83 -4.67 -3.22
N THR A 27 1.98 -3.65 -3.32
CA THR A 27 2.17 -2.49 -4.21
C THR A 27 3.48 -1.77 -3.90
N ASN A 28 3.80 -1.55 -2.63
CA ASN A 28 5.05 -0.88 -2.24
C ASN A 28 6.28 -1.75 -2.56
N LEU A 29 6.20 -3.08 -2.41
CA LEU A 29 7.27 -3.99 -2.85
C LEU A 29 7.46 -3.96 -4.36
N LEU A 30 6.37 -3.94 -5.13
CA LEU A 30 6.42 -3.81 -6.59
C LEU A 30 7.00 -2.46 -7.03
N ALA A 31 6.68 -1.37 -6.32
CA ALA A 31 7.26 -0.06 -6.62
C ALA A 31 8.78 -0.06 -6.40
N ILE A 32 9.26 -0.67 -5.31
CA ILE A 32 10.71 -0.85 -5.07
C ILE A 32 11.34 -1.73 -6.17
N ALA A 33 10.70 -2.86 -6.51
CA ALA A 33 11.17 -3.74 -7.58
C ALA A 33 11.21 -3.04 -8.95
N ALA A 34 10.23 -2.18 -9.25
CA ALA A 34 10.18 -1.41 -10.48
C ALA A 34 11.39 -0.50 -10.65
N VAL A 35 11.83 0.15 -9.56
CA VAL A 35 13.04 0.99 -9.54
C VAL A 35 14.29 0.15 -9.79
N VAL A 36 14.40 -1.03 -9.18
CA VAL A 36 15.53 -1.94 -9.43
C VAL A 36 15.54 -2.41 -10.88
N PHE A 37 14.39 -2.86 -11.40
CA PHE A 37 14.28 -3.35 -12.77
C PHE A 37 14.46 -2.27 -13.83
N LEU A 38 14.30 -0.99 -13.49
CA LEU A 38 14.57 0.09 -14.43
C LEU A 38 16.00 0.04 -14.97
N PHE A 39 16.94 -0.45 -14.15
CA PHE A 39 18.36 -0.58 -14.50
C PHE A 39 18.72 -1.96 -15.09
N TYR A 40 17.78 -2.90 -15.15
CA TYR A 40 18.00 -4.26 -15.65
C TYR A 40 17.19 -4.55 -16.93
N ASP A 41 15.87 -4.38 -16.86
CA ASP A 41 14.94 -4.52 -17.98
C ASP A 41 13.71 -3.62 -17.76
N TRP A 42 13.60 -2.56 -18.57
CA TRP A 42 12.49 -1.61 -18.50
C TRP A 42 11.12 -2.24 -18.76
N ARG A 43 11.05 -3.41 -19.43
CA ARG A 43 9.79 -4.14 -19.64
C ARG A 43 9.24 -4.65 -18.31
N LEU A 44 10.12 -5.16 -17.45
CA LEU A 44 9.74 -5.58 -16.10
C LEU A 44 9.29 -4.40 -15.25
N THR A 45 9.91 -3.23 -15.40
CA THR A 45 9.44 -1.99 -14.76
C THR A 45 7.99 -1.68 -15.14
N ILE A 46 7.64 -1.75 -16.43
CA ILE A 46 6.26 -1.51 -16.86
C ILE A 46 5.30 -2.52 -16.26
N VAL A 47 5.66 -3.82 -16.25
CA VAL A 47 4.84 -4.85 -15.61
C VAL A 47 4.61 -4.51 -14.14
N CYS A 48 5.66 -4.14 -13.40
CA CYS A 48 5.53 -3.73 -12.01
C CYS A 48 4.62 -2.49 -11.86
N LEU A 49 4.79 -1.46 -12.68
CA LEU A 49 3.97 -0.24 -12.64
C LEU A 49 2.49 -0.51 -12.95
N VAL A 50 2.19 -1.41 -13.89
CA VAL A 50 0.80 -1.80 -14.17
C VAL A 50 0.22 -2.53 -12.95
N LEU A 51 0.96 -3.49 -12.38
CA LEU A 51 0.52 -4.24 -11.21
C LEU A 51 0.33 -3.34 -9.98
N THR A 52 1.17 -2.31 -9.77
CA THR A 52 0.96 -1.35 -8.67
C THR A 52 -0.38 -0.64 -8.80
N GLN A 53 -0.79 -0.24 -10.02
CA GLN A 53 -2.09 0.39 -10.22
C GLN A 53 -3.25 -0.58 -10.01
N VAL A 54 -3.13 -1.81 -10.53
CA VAL A 54 -4.17 -2.84 -10.40
C VAL A 54 -4.41 -3.19 -8.93
N PHE A 55 -3.35 -3.36 -8.13
CA PHE A 55 -3.50 -3.72 -6.72
C PHE A 55 -3.96 -2.55 -5.86
N ALA A 56 -3.41 -1.35 -6.04
CA ALA A 56 -3.84 -0.18 -5.28
C ALA A 56 -5.31 0.17 -5.55
N LEU A 57 -5.72 0.24 -6.82
CA LEU A 57 -7.09 0.61 -7.18
C LEU A 57 -8.07 -0.55 -7.00
N GLY A 58 -7.66 -1.78 -7.35
CA GLY A 58 -8.48 -2.97 -7.19
C GLY A 58 -8.80 -3.25 -5.72
N GLY A 59 -7.84 -3.01 -4.82
CA GLY A 59 -8.04 -3.09 -3.37
C GLY A 59 -9.19 -2.20 -2.89
N HIS A 60 -9.19 -0.94 -3.33
CA HIS A 60 -10.25 0.00 -3.02
C HIS A 60 -11.58 -0.34 -3.71
N ALA A 61 -11.56 -0.70 -4.99
CA ALA A 61 -12.77 -0.97 -5.76
C ALA A 61 -13.54 -2.21 -5.24
N VAL A 62 -12.82 -3.27 -4.87
CA VAL A 62 -13.42 -4.56 -4.52
C VAL A 62 -13.66 -4.69 -3.00
N PHE A 63 -12.68 -4.30 -2.17
CA PHE A 63 -12.70 -4.60 -0.74
C PHE A 63 -13.13 -3.42 0.12
N GLU A 64 -12.51 -2.23 -0.03
CA GLU A 64 -12.89 -1.07 0.81
C GLU A 64 -14.16 -0.38 0.35
N LYS A 65 -14.40 -0.34 -0.97
CA LYS A 65 -15.49 0.42 -1.62
C LYS A 65 -15.51 1.90 -1.23
N ASN A 66 -14.32 2.49 -1.05
CA ASN A 66 -14.13 3.91 -0.72
C ASN A 66 -13.16 4.58 -1.72
N HIS A 67 -12.93 5.89 -1.54
CA HIS A 67 -12.01 6.62 -2.39
C HIS A 67 -10.54 6.46 -1.94
N PRO A 68 -9.58 6.33 -2.88
CA PRO A 68 -8.16 6.28 -2.54
C PRO A 68 -7.71 7.55 -1.82
N ALA A 69 -6.85 7.40 -0.81
CA ALA A 69 -6.30 8.53 -0.05
C ALA A 69 -5.53 9.54 -0.93
N PHE A 70 -5.02 9.08 -2.08
CA PHE A 70 -4.35 9.90 -3.08
C PHE A 70 -5.23 11.04 -3.62
N VAL A 71 -6.55 10.87 -3.64
CA VAL A 71 -7.50 11.91 -4.10
C VAL A 71 -7.42 13.16 -3.23
N LYS A 72 -7.25 12.99 -1.90
CA LYS A 72 -7.19 14.09 -0.95
C LYS A 72 -5.77 14.61 -0.73
N TYR A 73 -4.78 13.72 -0.72
CA TYR A 73 -3.38 14.06 -0.49
C TYR A 73 -2.48 13.53 -1.63
N PRO A 74 -2.51 14.17 -2.81
CA PRO A 74 -1.76 13.71 -3.97
C PRO A 74 -0.24 13.74 -3.71
N GLY A 75 0.48 12.75 -4.24
CA GLY A 75 1.94 12.62 -4.12
C GLY A 75 2.42 12.17 -2.74
N ILE A 76 2.06 12.88 -1.67
CA ILE A 76 2.48 12.55 -0.29
C ILE A 76 1.94 11.18 0.16
N THR A 77 0.78 10.76 -0.37
CA THR A 77 0.20 9.44 -0.06
C THR A 77 1.14 8.29 -0.42
N ILE A 78 2.01 8.43 -1.43
CA ILE A 78 2.98 7.39 -1.79
C ILE A 78 4.02 7.24 -0.68
N LEU A 79 4.56 8.37 -0.17
CA LEU A 79 5.53 8.37 0.93
C LEU A 79 4.90 7.85 2.22
N VAL A 80 3.66 8.26 2.50
CA VAL A 80 2.87 7.78 3.64
C VAL A 80 2.65 6.27 3.55
N SER A 81 2.24 5.76 2.39
CA SER A 81 2.02 4.33 2.16
C SER A 81 3.30 3.54 2.38
N LEU A 82 4.42 3.99 1.82
CA LEU A 82 5.72 3.34 1.98
C LEU A 82 6.19 3.36 3.43
N SER A 83 6.13 4.51 4.10
CA SER A 83 6.45 4.66 5.53
C SER A 83 5.59 3.73 6.40
N TRP A 84 4.29 3.68 6.13
CA TRP A 84 3.36 2.79 6.83
C TRP A 84 3.67 1.31 6.56
N SER A 85 4.10 0.93 5.35
CA SER A 85 4.61 -0.41 5.06
C SER A 85 5.80 -0.77 5.94
N PHE A 86 6.80 0.09 6.05
CA PHE A 86 7.97 -0.17 6.89
C PHE A 86 7.59 -0.36 8.36
N GLU A 87 6.73 0.51 8.91
CA GLU A 87 6.26 0.42 10.30
C GLU A 87 5.51 -0.88 10.62
N ASN A 88 4.86 -1.45 9.60
CA ASN A 88 4.09 -2.70 9.72
C ASN A 88 4.84 -3.92 9.17
N TRP A 89 6.14 -3.77 8.89
CA TRP A 89 7.00 -4.85 8.38
C TRP A 89 6.41 -5.48 7.11
N PHE A 90 5.94 -4.63 6.19
CA PHE A 90 5.31 -5.01 4.92
C PHE A 90 4.16 -6.02 5.08
N GLY A 91 3.35 -5.89 6.13
CA GLY A 91 2.18 -6.76 6.33
C GLY A 91 2.40 -7.88 7.34
N LEU A 92 3.65 -8.20 7.70
CA LEU A 92 3.97 -9.30 8.62
C LEU A 92 3.32 -9.09 9.98
N ARG A 93 3.27 -7.84 10.45
CA ARG A 93 2.65 -7.51 11.74
C ARG A 93 1.14 -7.74 11.74
N GLN A 94 0.44 -7.42 10.65
CA GLN A 94 -0.99 -7.67 10.54
C GLN A 94 -1.30 -9.15 10.35
N LEU A 95 -0.51 -9.87 9.54
CA LEU A 95 -0.65 -11.31 9.37
C LEU A 95 -0.48 -12.04 10.70
N TRP A 96 0.56 -11.69 11.47
CA TRP A 96 0.78 -12.25 12.79
C TRP A 96 -0.46 -12.06 13.68
N LYS A 97 -0.97 -10.83 13.80
CA LYS A 97 -2.19 -10.55 14.59
C LYS A 97 -3.41 -11.35 14.15
N TYR A 98 -3.63 -11.47 12.83
CA TYR A 98 -4.74 -12.25 12.28
C TYR A 98 -4.66 -13.72 12.69
N PHE A 99 -3.48 -14.33 12.58
CA PHE A 99 -3.29 -15.72 12.99
C PHE A 99 -3.39 -15.91 14.50
N THR A 100 -2.84 -15.00 15.31
CA THR A 100 -2.91 -15.12 16.78
C THR A 100 -4.33 -14.93 17.32
N GLN A 101 -5.14 -14.04 16.74
CA GLN A 101 -6.53 -13.83 17.15
C GLN A 101 -7.46 -14.97 16.73
N LYS A 102 -7.15 -15.67 15.64
CA LYS A 102 -7.95 -16.82 15.17
C LYS A 102 -7.69 -18.11 15.96
N THR A 103 -6.57 -18.16 16.68
CA THR A 103 -6.17 -19.31 17.51
C THR A 103 -6.56 -19.19 19.00
N ALA A 104 -7.13 -18.06 19.42
CA ALA A 104 -7.63 -17.82 20.78
C ALA A 104 -9.15 -17.95 20.82
#